data_AF-A0A6I6HJB9-F1
#
_entry.id   AF-A0A6I6HJB9-F1
#
_cell.length_a   1.000
_cell.length_b   1.000
_cell.length_c   1.000
_cell.angle_alpha   90.00
_cell.angle_beta   90.00
_cell.angle_gamma   90.00
#
_symmetry.space_group_name_H-M   'P 1'
#
loop_
_entity.id
_entity.type
_entity.pdbx_description
1 polymer ?
#
loop_
_entity_poly.entity_id
_entity_poly.type
_entity_poly.pdbx_seq_one_letter_code
_entity_poly.pdbx_strand_id
1 'polypeptide(L)' 'MAKSITAGRRYRCYYTPRDKLGHLTQSETGYLPFVQLRAANAEDAQVAANHVTGCPVADVVRLEHAS' A
#
# COMPACT_ATOMS: atom_id res chain seq x y z
N MET A 1 -14.05 -10.29 28.10
CA MET A 1 -13.79 -10.61 26.68
C MET A 1 -12.60 -9.80 26.22
N ALA A 2 -11.44 -10.43 26.04
CA ALA A 2 -10.28 -9.76 25.46
C ALA A 2 -10.63 -9.42 24.01
N LYS A 3 -10.68 -8.13 23.67
CA LYS A 3 -10.64 -7.70 22.27
C LYS A 3 -9.30 -8.22 21.75
N SER A 4 -9.33 -9.32 21.00
CA SER A 4 -8.19 -9.75 20.20
C SER A 4 -7.88 -8.56 19.30
N ILE A 5 -6.88 -7.76 19.67
CA ILE A 5 -6.30 -6.81 18.75
C ILE A 5 -5.64 -7.72 17.73
N THR A 6 -6.37 -8.10 16.67
CA THR A 6 -5.74 -8.70 15.50
C THR A 6 -4.76 -7.63 15.06
N ALA A 7 -3.50 -7.77 15.50
CA ALA A 7 -2.47 -6.80 15.25
C ALA A 7 -2.34 -6.74 13.74
N GLY A 8 -2.93 -5.70 13.13
CA GLY A 8 -2.96 -5.56 11.68
C GLY A 8 -1.53 -5.72 11.16
N ARG A 9 -1.36 -6.64 10.22
CA ARG A 9 -0.05 -6.93 9.63
C ARG A 9 0.41 -5.66 8.93
N ARG A 10 1.71 -5.37 8.99
CA ARG A 10 2.27 -4.19 8.31
C ARG A 10 2.45 -4.53 6.85
N TYR A 11 2.01 -3.63 6.00
CA TYR A 11 2.17 -3.74 4.55
C TYR A 11 2.83 -2.48 4.01
N ARG A 12 3.58 -2.66 2.92
CA ARG A 12 4.08 -1.60 2.05
C ARG A 12 3.41 -1.78 0.71
N CYS A 13 2.64 -0.77 0.29
CA CYS A 13 1.94 -0.76 -0.98
C CYS A 13 2.61 0.23 -1.90
N TYR A 14 3.18 -0.25 -3.00
CA TYR A 14 3.75 0.57 -4.06
C TYR A 14 2.65 0.98 -5.02
N TYR A 15 2.61 2.23 -5.44
CA TYR A 15 1.56 2.75 -6.32
C TYR A 15 2.14 3.51 -7.50
N THR A 16 1.40 3.55 -8.60
CA THR A 16 1.75 4.37 -9.76
C THR A 16 1.12 5.75 -9.58
N PRO A 17 1.91 6.81 -9.34
CA PRO A 17 1.37 8.14 -9.13
C PRO A 17 0.66 8.64 -10.39
N ARG A 18 -0.27 9.56 -10.19
CA ARG A 18 -0.89 10.32 -11.28
C ARG A 18 -0.24 11.69 -11.39
N ASP A 19 -0.09 12.19 -12.60
CA ASP A 19 0.28 13.59 -12.83
C ASP A 19 -0.88 14.54 -12.51
N LYS A 20 -0.64 15.85 -12.66
CA LYS A 20 -1.65 16.90 -12.42
C LYS A 20 -2.85 16.82 -13.38
N LEU A 21 -2.73 16.08 -14.48
CA LEU A 21 -3.79 15.86 -15.47
C LEU A 21 -4.52 14.53 -15.24
N GLY A 22 -4.10 13.74 -14.24
CA GLY A 22 -4.70 12.45 -13.88
C GLY A 22 -4.16 11.26 -14.67
N HIS A 23 -3.17 11.44 -15.53
CA HIS A 23 -2.55 10.34 -16.25
C HIS A 23 -1.58 9.57 -15.35
N LEU A 24 -1.46 8.26 -15.59
CA LEU A 24 -0.47 7.44 -14.88
C LEU A 24 0.93 7.86 -15.30
N THR A 25 1.72 8.31 -14.33
CA THR A 25 3.13 8.64 -14.55
C THR A 25 3.95 7.39 -14.24
N GLN A 26 4.61 6.85 -15.26
CA GLN A 26 5.64 5.84 -15.03
C GLN A 26 6.84 6.51 -14.36
N SER A 27 7.37 5.90 -13.30
CA SER A 27 8.61 6.39 -12.69
C SER A 27 9.76 6.25 -13.67
N GLU A 28 10.32 7.37 -14.13
CA GLU A 28 11.48 7.40 -15.03
C GLU A 28 12.73 6.73 -14.43
N THR A 29 12.81 6.67 -13.10
CA THR A 29 13.91 6.03 -12.36
C THR A 29 13.66 4.55 -12.03
N GLY A 30 12.50 4.00 -12.38
CA GLY A 30 12.09 2.63 -12.04
C GLY A 30 11.64 2.43 -10.59
N TYR A 31 11.70 3.45 -9.73
CA TYR A 31 11.26 3.37 -8.34
C TYR A 31 9.83 3.87 -8.18
N LEU A 32 8.92 3.01 -7.75
CA LEU A 32 7.55 3.40 -7.40
C LEU A 32 7.50 4.00 -5.98
N PRO A 33 6.75 5.09 -5.76
CA PRO A 33 6.45 5.56 -4.41
C PRO A 33 5.62 4.52 -3.65
N PHE A 34 5.67 4.58 -2.32
CA PHE A 34 4.95 3.64 -1.46
C PHE A 34 4.29 4.31 -0.27
N VAL A 35 3.23 3.66 0.23
CA VAL A 35 2.64 3.94 1.54
C VAL A 35 2.77 2.71 2.43
N GLN A 36 2.93 2.93 3.74
CA GLN A 36 2.93 1.86 4.73
C GLN A 36 1.69 1.96 5.60
N LEU A 37 0.98 0.85 5.75
CA LEU A 37 -0.27 0.78 6.49
C LEU A 37 -0.43 -0.56 7.21
N ARG A 38 -1.38 -0.63 8.13
CA ARG A 38 -1.78 -1.87 8.80
C ARG A 38 -3.11 -2.32 8.25
N ALA A 39 -3.20 -3.59 7.90
CA ALA A 39 -4.44 -4.19 7.40
C ALA A 39 -4.57 -5.64 7.88
N ALA A 40 -5.78 -6.20 7.75
CA ALA A 40 -6.01 -7.59 8.09
C ALA A 40 -5.29 -8.56 7.13
N ASN A 41 -5.26 -8.22 5.84
CA ASN A 41 -4.66 -9.00 4.77
C ASN A 41 -4.14 -8.08 3.63
N ALA A 42 -3.61 -8.68 2.56
CA ALA A 42 -3.00 -7.92 1.45
C ALA A 42 -4.05 -7.19 0.58
N GLU A 43 -5.23 -7.77 0.37
CA GLU A 43 -6.31 -7.15 -0.39
C GLU A 43 -6.86 -5.92 0.33
N ASP A 44 -7.09 -6.04 1.65
CA ASP A 44 -7.53 -4.94 2.51
C ASP A 44 -6.48 -3.81 2.53
N ALA A 45 -5.19 -4.19 2.50
CA ALA A 45 -4.11 -3.23 2.36
C ALA A 45 -4.11 -2.52 1.00
N GLN A 46 -4.35 -3.24 -0.09
CA GLN A 46 -4.44 -2.68 -1.44
C GLN A 46 -5.59 -1.67 -1.55
N VAL A 47 -6.77 -2.03 -1.04
CA VAL A 47 -7.95 -1.16 -1.04
C VAL A 47 -7.68 0.11 -0.22
N ALA A 48 -7.11 -0.04 0.99
CA ALA A 48 -6.76 1.09 1.82
C ALA A 48 -5.70 2.01 1.17
N ALA A 49 -4.66 1.43 0.55
CA ALA A 49 -3.64 2.20 -0.15
C ALA A 49 -4.23 2.96 -1.36
N ASN A 50 -5.09 2.32 -2.16
CA ASN A 50 -5.76 2.99 -3.26
C ASN A 50 -6.65 4.15 -2.78
N HIS A 51 -7.41 3.93 -1.70
CA HIS A 51 -8.26 4.95 -1.10
C HIS A 51 -7.46 6.16 -0.56
N VAL A 52 -6.33 5.91 0.10
CA VAL A 52 -5.49 6.99 0.67
C VAL A 52 -4.74 7.76 -0.41
N THR A 53 -4.23 7.08 -1.43
CA THR A 53 -3.38 7.69 -2.47
C THR A 53 -4.16 8.20 -3.67
N GLY A 54 -5.38 7.70 -3.90
CA GLY A 54 -6.14 7.92 -5.14
C GLY A 54 -5.47 7.31 -6.38
N CYS A 55 -4.44 6.48 -6.18
CA CYS A 55 -3.58 5.95 -7.23
C CYS A 55 -3.69 4.42 -7.32
N PRO A 56 -3.57 3.83 -8.51
CA PRO A 56 -3.54 2.37 -8.62
C PRO A 56 -2.31 1.80 -7.92
N VAL A 57 -2.54 0.78 -7.11
CA VAL A 57 -1.49 0.04 -6.41
C VAL A 57 -0.90 -0.98 -7.37
N ALA A 58 0.42 -0.96 -7.52
CA ALA A 58 1.17 -1.84 -8.40
C ALA A 58 1.64 -3.12 -7.67
N ASP A 59 2.01 -3.00 -6.39
CA ASP A 59 2.51 -4.13 -5.60
C ASP A 59 2.23 -3.95 -4.10
N VAL A 60 2.02 -5.07 -3.39
CA VAL A 60 1.73 -5.10 -1.95
C VAL A 60 2.65 -6.10 -1.25
N VAL A 61 3.61 -5.57 -0.50
CA VAL A 61 4.58 -6.37 0.25
C VAL A 61 4.19 -6.41 1.72
N ARG A 62 4.06 -7.61 2.29
CA ARG A 62 3.93 -7.75 3.75
C ARG A 62 5.30 -7.54 4.39
N LEU A 63 5.35 -6.63 5.35
CA LEU A 63 6.51 -6.37 6.18
C LEU A 63 6.40 -7.26 7.42
N GLU A 64 6.71 -8.54 7.27
CA GLU A 64 6.93 -9.42 8.42
C GLU A 64 8.27 -9.03 9.06
N HIS A 65 8.31 -9.01 10.39
CA HIS A 65 9.53 -8.69 11.12
C HIS A 65 10.56 -9.77 10.76
N ALA A 66 11.57 -9.42 9.96
CA ALA A 66 12.78 -10.23 9.86
C ALA A 66 13.30 -10.35 11.29
N SER A 67 13.12 -11.53 11.86
CA SER A 67 13.52 -11.87 13.23
C SER A 67 14.92 -12.43 13.20
#